data_AF-A0A401GE64-F1
#
_entry.id   AF-A0A401GE64-F1
#
_cell.length_a   1.000
_cell.length_b   1.000
_cell.length_c   1.000
_cell.angle_alpha   90.00
_cell.angle_beta   90.00
_cell.angle_gamma   90.00
#
_symmetry.space_group_name_H-M   'P 1'
#
loop_
_entity.id
_entity.type
_entity.pdbx_description
1 polymer ?
#
loop_
_entity_poly.entity_id
_entity_poly.type
_entity_poly.pdbx_seq_one_letter_code
_entity_poly.pdbx_strand_id
1 'polypeptide(L)'
;MPVQKRVPCQVCSKQESKYTCAQCFISYCSLPCYKEHKGTTCAPRELETGGPSAPSSAQPLQKEDEADDAAPPQEPSLTTQPPLRPLTSLRWPYVEEESAYPDPLKRDDPKSLQLHQYEEIATSPAIRRALASHPQLPELLRSLDQVRGVDREEALQRALGVGDPSNRTSEGRSEEDIRALRELAEAVEAAVRSGKPDVLGLDWGDDT
;
A
#
# COMPACT_ATOMS: atom_id res chain seq x y z
N MET A 1 -34.92 7.52 3.78
CA MET A 1 -33.75 7.42 4.68
C MET A 1 -34.09 6.47 5.83
N PRO A 2 -33.44 5.31 5.96
CA PRO A 2 -33.60 4.46 7.14
C PRO A 2 -32.93 5.11 8.35
N VAL A 3 -33.68 5.30 9.44
CA VAL A 3 -33.14 5.89 10.67
C VAL A 3 -32.32 4.82 11.41
N GLN A 4 -30.99 4.95 11.34
CA GLN A 4 -30.09 4.10 12.12
C GLN A 4 -30.30 4.37 13.61
N LYS A 5 -30.79 3.36 14.34
CA LYS A 5 -30.97 3.43 15.80
C LYS A 5 -29.60 3.59 16.46
N ARG A 6 -29.44 4.61 17.31
CA ARG A 6 -28.15 4.89 17.96
C ARG A 6 -27.89 3.88 19.06
N VAL A 7 -26.63 3.42 19.16
CA VAL A 7 -26.17 2.57 20.25
C VAL A 7 -26.25 3.37 21.57
N PRO A 8 -26.73 2.80 22.69
CA PRO A 8 -26.69 3.47 23.98
C PRO A 8 -25.24 3.78 24.42
N CYS A 9 -25.08 4.71 25.36
CA CYS A 9 -23.83 5.00 26.04
C CYS A 9 -23.37 3.78 26.85
N GLN A 10 -22.27 3.14 26.45
CA GLN A 10 -21.73 1.95 27.13
C GLN A 10 -21.14 2.24 28.53
N VAL A 11 -20.94 3.52 28.88
CA VAL A 11 -20.46 3.92 30.22
C VAL A 11 -21.61 4.02 31.23
N CYS A 12 -22.77 4.55 30.84
CA CYS A 12 -23.85 4.88 31.79
C CYS A 12 -25.24 4.31 31.43
N SER A 13 -25.42 3.73 30.24
CA SER A 13 -26.63 3.09 29.70
C SER A 13 -27.94 3.91 29.71
N LYS A 14 -27.91 5.17 30.15
CA LYS A 14 -29.10 6.04 30.35
C LYS A 14 -29.53 6.83 29.12
N GLN A 15 -28.66 6.98 28.12
CA GLN A 15 -28.85 7.87 26.96
C GLN A 15 -28.22 7.25 25.71
N GLU A 16 -28.68 7.66 24.53
CA GLU A 16 -28.02 7.38 23.26
C GLU A 16 -26.58 7.92 23.25
N SER A 17 -25.67 7.20 22.60
CA SER A 17 -24.30 7.69 22.39
C SER A 17 -24.26 8.84 21.37
N LYS A 18 -23.30 9.74 21.58
CA LYS A 18 -23.05 10.92 20.75
C LYS A 18 -21.61 10.95 20.21
N TYR A 19 -20.71 10.20 20.86
CA TYR A 19 -19.28 10.15 20.58
C TYR A 19 -18.75 8.72 20.80
N THR A 20 -17.56 8.43 20.27
CA THR A 20 -16.81 7.19 20.49
C THR A 20 -15.37 7.53 20.90
N CYS A 21 -14.75 6.70 21.76
CA CYS A 21 -13.37 6.91 22.19
C CYS A 21 -12.38 6.39 21.13
N ALA A 22 -11.37 7.19 20.77
CA ALA A 22 -10.38 6.80 19.76
C ALA A 22 -9.40 5.68 20.21
N GLN A 23 -9.28 5.38 21.51
CA GLN A 23 -8.34 4.36 22.03
C GLN A 23 -8.99 2.99 22.23
N CYS A 24 -10.26 2.94 22.65
CA CYS A 24 -10.96 1.71 23.02
C CYS A 24 -12.29 1.51 22.27
N PHE A 25 -12.70 2.46 21.42
CA PHE A 25 -13.94 2.49 20.62
C PHE A 25 -15.27 2.43 21.41
N ILE A 26 -15.22 2.55 22.74
CA ILE A 26 -16.43 2.60 23.59
C ILE A 26 -17.33 3.80 23.20
N SER A 27 -18.64 3.57 23.15
CA SER A 27 -19.65 4.60 22.83
C SER A 27 -20.07 5.39 24.08
N TYR A 28 -20.12 6.72 24.01
CA TYR A 28 -20.51 7.56 25.13
C TYR A 28 -21.39 8.76 24.75
N CYS A 29 -22.25 9.21 25.68
CA CYS A 29 -23.16 10.33 25.45
C CYS A 29 -22.52 11.71 25.71
N SER A 30 -21.60 11.82 26.67
CA SER A 30 -21.14 13.12 27.19
C SER A 30 -19.76 13.08 27.86
N LEU A 31 -19.17 14.26 28.08
CA LEU A 31 -17.85 14.43 28.69
C LEU A 31 -17.66 13.84 30.12
N PRO A 32 -18.63 13.83 31.05
CA PRO A 32 -18.46 13.11 32.32
C PRO A 32 -18.23 11.61 32.09
N CYS A 33 -19.01 10.96 31.23
CA CYS A 33 -18.81 9.55 30.87
C CYS A 33 -17.44 9.31 30.21
N TYR A 34 -16.95 10.26 29.41
CA TYR A 34 -15.59 10.17 28.87
C TYR A 34 -14.52 10.20 29.98
N LYS A 35 -14.65 11.08 30.98
CA LYS A 35 -13.73 11.13 32.13
C LYS A 35 -13.80 9.86 32.99
N GLU A 36 -15.01 9.37 33.23
CA GLU A 36 -15.31 8.16 34.00
C GLU A 36 -14.67 6.91 33.37
N HIS A 37 -14.85 6.70 32.06
CA HIS A 37 -14.18 5.60 31.34
C HIS A 37 -12.64 5.80 31.30
N LYS A 38 -12.15 7.03 31.12
CA LYS A 38 -10.71 7.31 31.03
C LYS A 38 -9.98 6.98 32.33
N GLY A 39 -10.65 7.14 33.48
CA GLY A 39 -10.11 6.80 34.80
C GLY A 39 -10.25 5.33 35.21
N THR A 40 -10.97 4.48 34.45
CA THR A 40 -11.36 3.14 34.92
C THR A 40 -11.15 2.00 33.91
N THR A 41 -11.35 2.25 32.62
CA THR A 41 -11.59 1.20 31.60
C THR A 41 -11.01 1.50 30.22
N CYS A 42 -10.30 2.62 30.04
CA CYS A 42 -9.72 3.02 28.76
C CYS A 42 -8.37 2.31 28.45
N ALA A 43 -8.43 1.01 28.20
CA ALA A 43 -7.32 0.25 27.64
C ALA A 43 -7.33 0.32 26.09
N PRO A 44 -6.17 0.33 25.40
CA PRO A 44 -6.11 0.08 23.96
C PRO A 44 -6.73 -1.28 23.64
N ARG A 45 -7.55 -1.36 22.57
CA ARG A 45 -8.07 -2.66 22.13
C ARG A 45 -7.01 -3.39 21.30
N GLU A 46 -6.32 -4.34 21.93
CA GLU A 46 -5.56 -5.36 21.21
C GLU A 46 -6.51 -6.23 20.35
N LEU A 47 -6.00 -6.72 19.22
CA LEU A 47 -6.82 -7.30 18.15
C LEU A 47 -7.15 -8.79 18.39
N GLU A 48 -7.91 -9.03 19.45
CA GLU A 48 -8.50 -10.34 19.73
C GLU A 48 -9.28 -10.86 18.52
N THR A 49 -8.84 -12.01 18.01
CA THR A 49 -9.29 -12.58 16.74
C THR A 49 -10.59 -13.35 16.92
N GLY A 50 -11.72 -12.75 16.52
CA GLY A 50 -13.05 -13.31 16.71
C GLY A 50 -14.01 -12.99 15.57
N GLY A 51 -13.88 -13.70 14.45
CA GLY A 51 -14.86 -13.67 13.37
C GLY A 51 -15.99 -14.69 13.56
N PRO A 52 -17.20 -14.39 13.08
CA PRO A 52 -18.17 -15.42 12.71
C PRO A 52 -18.43 -15.43 11.20
N SER A 53 -17.97 -16.51 10.57
CA SER A 53 -18.63 -17.26 9.49
C SER A 53 -19.62 -16.53 8.58
N ALA A 54 -19.21 -16.27 7.33
CA ALA A 54 -20.14 -16.16 6.21
C ALA A 54 -20.73 -17.57 5.89
N PRO A 55 -22.06 -17.74 5.78
CA PRO A 55 -22.63 -18.97 5.27
C PRO A 55 -22.46 -19.05 3.75
N SER A 56 -21.62 -19.99 3.29
CA SER A 56 -21.58 -20.37 1.88
C SER A 56 -22.84 -21.15 1.52
N SER A 57 -23.46 -20.79 0.40
CA SER A 57 -24.53 -21.58 -0.25
C SER A 57 -24.25 -21.65 -1.74
N ALA A 58 -23.58 -22.71 -2.17
CA ALA A 58 -23.60 -23.12 -3.57
C ALA A 58 -24.93 -23.81 -3.90
N GLN A 59 -25.37 -23.71 -5.16
CA GLN A 59 -26.00 -24.79 -5.96
C GLN A 59 -25.92 -24.37 -7.45
N PRO A 60 -25.78 -25.31 -8.41
CA PRO A 60 -25.54 -25.03 -9.85
C PRO A 60 -26.81 -25.20 -10.72
N LEU A 61 -26.74 -24.81 -12.02
CA LEU A 61 -27.44 -25.50 -13.13
C LEU A 61 -26.91 -25.09 -14.53
N GLN A 62 -27.32 -25.81 -15.58
CA GLN A 62 -26.84 -25.74 -16.99
C GLN A 62 -27.95 -26.18 -18.00
N LYS A 63 -27.84 -25.99 -19.33
CA LYS A 63 -26.79 -25.24 -20.08
C LYS A 63 -27.31 -23.92 -20.72
N GLU A 64 -27.81 -23.75 -21.95
CA GLU A 64 -28.06 -24.59 -23.15
C GLU A 64 -27.97 -23.71 -24.43
N ASP A 65 -28.04 -24.29 -25.64
CA ASP A 65 -27.94 -23.61 -26.97
C ASP A 65 -29.31 -22.98 -27.41
N GLU A 66 -29.49 -22.24 -28.52
CA GLU A 66 -28.84 -22.09 -29.85
C GLU A 66 -29.19 -20.64 -30.38
N ALA A 67 -28.80 -20.05 -31.53
CA ALA A 67 -28.16 -20.45 -32.80
C ALA A 67 -27.48 -19.22 -33.53
N ASP A 68 -27.43 -19.25 -34.88
CA ASP A 68 -27.07 -18.22 -35.90
C ASP A 68 -27.14 -16.71 -35.54
N ASP A 69 -26.23 -15.84 -36.03
CA ASP A 69 -26.01 -15.54 -37.47
C ASP A 69 -24.59 -14.98 -37.81
N ALA A 70 -24.26 -14.99 -39.11
CA ALA A 70 -23.22 -14.30 -39.89
C ALA A 70 -21.95 -13.68 -39.22
N ALA A 71 -20.78 -14.12 -39.70
CA ALA A 71 -19.48 -13.48 -39.45
C ALA A 71 -19.18 -12.30 -40.40
N PRO A 72 -18.33 -11.35 -39.96
CA PRO A 72 -17.12 -11.05 -40.72
C PRO A 72 -15.83 -11.16 -39.86
N PRO A 73 -14.65 -11.39 -40.47
CA PRO A 73 -13.42 -11.64 -39.71
C PRO A 73 -12.90 -10.36 -39.02
N GLN A 74 -12.66 -10.45 -37.72
CA GLN A 74 -11.97 -9.41 -36.96
C GLN A 74 -10.56 -9.85 -36.55
N GLU A 75 -9.66 -8.88 -36.44
CA GLU A 75 -8.27 -9.04 -36.03
C GLU A 75 -8.15 -9.61 -34.61
N PRO A 76 -7.03 -10.28 -34.24
CA PRO A 76 -6.91 -10.99 -32.97
C PRO A 76 -7.08 -10.05 -31.77
N SER A 77 -8.25 -10.13 -31.14
CA SER A 77 -8.64 -9.28 -30.02
C SER A 77 -7.67 -9.45 -28.84
N LEU A 78 -7.33 -8.33 -28.19
CA LEU A 78 -6.38 -8.27 -27.09
C LEU A 78 -6.83 -9.16 -25.92
N THR A 79 -5.93 -10.02 -25.45
CA THR A 79 -6.16 -10.94 -24.33
C THR A 79 -6.85 -10.27 -23.16
N THR A 80 -7.92 -10.89 -22.67
CA THR A 80 -8.82 -10.41 -21.60
C THR A 80 -8.10 -10.22 -20.26
N GLN A 81 -7.35 -9.13 -20.11
CA GLN A 81 -6.81 -8.73 -18.81
C GLN A 81 -7.97 -8.34 -17.88
N PRO A 82 -7.96 -8.78 -16.61
CA PRO A 82 -8.98 -8.37 -15.65
C PRO A 82 -8.91 -6.86 -15.43
N PRO A 83 -10.06 -6.17 -15.26
CA PRO A 83 -10.09 -4.72 -15.13
C PRO A 83 -9.28 -4.27 -13.91
N LEU A 84 -8.40 -3.29 -14.13
CA LEU A 84 -7.53 -2.75 -13.09
C LEU A 84 -8.36 -2.05 -12.00
N ARG A 85 -7.89 -2.12 -10.75
CA ARG A 85 -8.50 -1.34 -9.65
C ARG A 85 -8.27 0.16 -9.89
N PRO A 86 -9.27 1.02 -9.65
CA PRO A 86 -9.12 2.46 -9.87
C PRO A 86 -8.16 3.07 -8.84
N LEU A 87 -7.40 4.09 -9.25
CA LEU A 87 -6.42 4.77 -8.38
C LEU A 87 -7.06 5.36 -7.11
N THR A 88 -8.34 5.73 -7.17
CA THR A 88 -9.15 6.21 -6.03
C THR A 88 -9.47 5.14 -4.98
N SER A 89 -9.17 3.86 -5.24
CA SER A 89 -9.28 2.78 -4.25
C SER A 89 -8.04 2.65 -3.35
N LEU A 90 -6.95 3.34 -3.69
CA LEU A 90 -5.71 3.35 -2.90
C LEU A 90 -5.77 4.46 -1.84
N ARG A 91 -5.27 4.17 -0.63
CA ARG A 91 -5.12 5.16 0.44
C ARG A 91 -3.77 5.86 0.29
N TRP A 92 -3.72 6.84 -0.60
CA TRP A 92 -2.56 7.70 -0.77
C TRP A 92 -2.23 8.47 0.53
N PRO A 93 -0.95 8.67 0.86
CA PRO A 93 -0.56 9.60 1.91
C PRO A 93 -0.92 11.03 1.49
N TYR A 94 -1.22 11.89 2.46
CA TYR A 94 -1.23 13.33 2.19
C TYR A 94 0.21 13.81 2.02
N VAL A 95 0.46 14.58 0.97
CA VAL A 95 1.76 15.18 0.66
C VAL A 95 1.56 16.69 0.61
N GLU A 96 2.47 17.44 1.24
CA GLU A 96 2.47 18.89 1.19
C GLU A 96 2.97 19.36 -0.20
N GLU A 97 2.28 20.33 -0.80
CA GLU A 97 2.64 20.89 -2.10
C GLU A 97 3.97 21.66 -2.02
N GLU A 98 4.85 21.48 -3.02
CA GLU A 98 6.16 22.13 -3.02
C GLU A 98 6.05 23.66 -2.97
N SER A 99 6.73 24.28 -2.00
CA SER A 99 6.63 25.72 -1.76
C SER A 99 7.15 26.53 -2.95
N ALA A 100 6.34 27.45 -3.46
CA ALA A 100 6.66 28.32 -4.60
C ALA A 100 7.92 29.21 -4.43
N TYR A 101 8.48 29.28 -3.21
CA TYR A 101 9.81 29.83 -2.94
C TYR A 101 10.64 28.79 -2.17
N PRO A 102 11.40 27.91 -2.84
CA PRO A 102 12.21 26.90 -2.18
C PRO A 102 13.37 27.55 -1.42
N ASP A 103 13.65 27.04 -0.22
CA ASP A 103 14.78 27.46 0.61
C ASP A 103 16.11 27.13 -0.10
N PRO A 104 16.96 28.12 -0.42
CA PRO A 104 18.19 27.87 -1.17
C PRO A 104 19.20 26.99 -0.43
N LEU A 105 19.10 26.85 0.89
CA LEU A 105 19.94 25.94 1.67
C LEU A 105 19.49 24.47 1.53
N LYS A 106 18.23 24.23 1.18
CA LYS A 106 17.61 22.90 1.03
C LYS A 106 17.50 22.45 -0.42
N ARG A 107 18.23 23.11 -1.32
CA ARG A 107 18.26 22.81 -2.75
C ARG A 107 18.68 21.37 -3.03
N ASP A 108 19.66 20.90 -2.26
CA ASP A 108 20.34 19.62 -2.46
C ASP A 108 19.88 18.55 -1.43
N ASP A 109 18.89 18.87 -0.59
CA ASP A 109 18.22 17.90 0.29
C ASP A 109 17.37 16.90 -0.53
N PRO A 110 17.27 15.62 -0.12
CA PRO A 110 16.45 14.63 -0.81
C PRO A 110 14.95 14.98 -0.71
N LYS A 111 14.36 15.38 -1.83
CA LYS A 111 12.94 15.77 -1.91
C LYS A 111 12.00 14.60 -1.66
N SER A 112 10.89 14.89 -0.98
CA SER A 112 9.78 13.95 -0.80
C SER A 112 9.00 13.73 -2.10
N LEU A 113 8.57 12.48 -2.32
CA LEU A 113 7.75 12.12 -3.49
C LEU A 113 6.44 12.92 -3.51
N GLN A 114 6.19 13.57 -4.65
CA GLN A 114 5.00 14.36 -4.91
C GLN A 114 3.82 13.48 -5.36
N LEU A 115 2.58 13.95 -5.20
CA LEU A 115 1.37 13.15 -5.51
C LEU A 115 1.37 12.62 -6.96
N HIS A 116 1.78 13.44 -7.94
CA HIS A 116 1.88 12.99 -9.34
C HIS A 116 2.90 11.85 -9.54
N GLN A 117 3.99 11.82 -8.77
CA GLN A 117 5.00 10.77 -8.86
C GLN A 117 4.47 9.44 -8.28
N TYR A 118 3.63 9.51 -7.25
CA TYR A 118 2.88 8.35 -6.75
C TYR A 118 1.88 7.80 -7.78
N GLU A 119 1.22 8.67 -8.56
CA GLU A 119 0.32 8.27 -9.66
C GLU A 119 1.09 7.62 -10.83
N GLU A 120 2.24 8.17 -11.24
CA GLU A 120 3.15 7.56 -12.21
C GLU A 120 3.64 6.17 -11.73
N ILE A 121 4.01 6.03 -10.45
CA ILE A 121 4.42 4.75 -9.86
C ILE A 121 3.29 3.70 -9.96
N ALA A 122 2.04 4.04 -9.61
CA ALA A 122 0.93 3.08 -9.68
C ALA A 122 0.43 2.78 -11.10
N THR A 123 0.60 3.72 -12.04
CA THR A 123 0.20 3.53 -13.44
C THR A 123 1.30 2.90 -14.31
N SER A 124 2.56 2.95 -13.90
CA SER A 124 3.71 2.43 -14.65
C SER A 124 3.52 0.98 -15.13
N PRO A 125 3.66 0.69 -16.44
CA PRO A 125 3.70 -0.67 -16.97
C PRO A 125 5.09 -1.31 -16.81
N ALA A 126 6.14 -0.56 -16.43
CA ALA A 126 7.44 -1.13 -16.11
C ALA A 126 7.42 -1.80 -14.73
N ILE A 127 6.97 -1.06 -13.71
CA ILE A 127 6.83 -1.56 -12.32
C ILE A 127 5.90 -2.79 -12.26
N ARG A 128 4.78 -2.75 -12.98
CA ARG A 128 3.84 -3.88 -13.08
C ARG A 128 4.43 -5.12 -13.77
N ARG A 129 5.44 -4.96 -14.64
CA ARG A 129 6.19 -6.09 -15.22
C ARG A 129 7.24 -6.61 -14.25
N ALA A 130 8.06 -5.75 -13.65
CA ALA A 130 9.07 -6.15 -12.66
C ALA A 130 8.46 -6.96 -11.49
N LEU A 131 7.30 -6.55 -10.98
CA LEU A 131 6.54 -7.26 -9.94
C LEU A 131 5.89 -8.58 -10.42
N ALA A 132 5.69 -8.75 -11.72
CA ALA A 132 5.12 -9.97 -12.31
C ALA A 132 6.20 -10.99 -12.70
N SER A 133 7.39 -10.52 -13.11
CA SER A 133 8.58 -11.34 -13.37
C SER A 133 9.10 -12.02 -12.09
N HIS A 134 9.01 -11.33 -10.94
CA HIS A 134 9.67 -11.75 -9.70
C HIS A 134 8.65 -12.04 -8.57
N PRO A 135 8.13 -13.28 -8.46
CA PRO A 135 7.03 -13.60 -7.54
C PRO A 135 7.39 -13.51 -6.05
N GLN A 136 8.68 -13.53 -5.68
CA GLN A 136 9.15 -13.31 -4.30
C GLN A 136 9.16 -11.83 -3.90
N LEU A 137 9.31 -10.92 -4.88
CA LEU A 137 9.52 -9.49 -4.64
C LEU A 137 8.35 -8.83 -3.88
N PRO A 138 7.05 -9.14 -4.14
CA PRO A 138 5.94 -8.65 -3.33
C PRO A 138 5.95 -9.14 -1.87
N GLU A 139 6.63 -10.24 -1.54
CA GLU A 139 6.80 -10.73 -0.17
C GLU A 139 7.98 -10.03 0.52
N LEU A 140 9.11 -9.88 -0.20
CA LEU A 140 10.27 -9.12 0.24
C LEU A 140 9.92 -7.66 0.59
N LEU A 141 9.11 -6.99 -0.24
CA LEU A 141 8.63 -5.64 0.05
C LEU A 141 7.77 -5.60 1.33
N ARG A 142 6.89 -6.59 1.53
CA ARG A 142 6.03 -6.68 2.71
C ARG A 142 6.77 -7.00 4.00
N SER A 143 7.92 -7.69 3.93
CA SER A 143 8.79 -7.90 5.10
C SER A 143 9.60 -6.64 5.43
N LEU A 144 10.16 -5.96 4.43
CA LEU A 144 10.86 -4.67 4.58
C LEU A 144 9.95 -3.59 5.18
N ASP A 145 8.66 -3.57 4.83
CA ASP A 145 7.68 -2.62 5.37
C ASP A 145 7.25 -2.88 6.82
N GLN A 146 7.64 -4.01 7.44
CA GLN A 146 7.50 -4.21 8.89
C GLN A 146 8.61 -3.53 9.68
N VAL A 147 9.80 -3.38 9.08
CA VAL A 147 10.99 -2.82 9.74
C VAL A 147 10.84 -1.30 9.91
N ARG A 148 11.39 -0.75 11.00
CA ARG A 148 11.28 0.66 11.39
C ARG A 148 12.64 1.20 11.86
N GLY A 149 12.84 2.51 11.78
CA GLY A 149 14.09 3.14 12.21
C GLY A 149 15.30 2.71 11.37
N VAL A 150 16.49 2.78 11.97
CA VAL A 150 17.79 2.49 11.33
C VAL A 150 17.83 1.08 10.75
N ASP A 151 17.28 0.10 11.46
CA ASP A 151 17.16 -1.30 11.02
C ASP A 151 16.53 -1.43 9.62
N ARG A 152 15.62 -0.51 9.23
CA ARG A 152 14.98 -0.48 7.90
C ARG A 152 15.96 -0.04 6.82
N GLU A 153 16.81 0.93 7.12
CA GLU A 153 17.82 1.44 6.20
C GLU A 153 18.89 0.36 5.97
N GLU A 154 19.37 -0.31 7.02
CA GLU A 154 20.25 -1.47 6.91
C GLU A 154 19.60 -2.66 6.17
N ALA A 155 18.31 -2.92 6.41
CA ALA A 155 17.59 -3.98 5.71
C ALA A 155 17.37 -3.69 4.22
N LEU A 156 17.25 -2.41 3.82
CA LEU A 156 17.17 -1.95 2.42
C LEU A 156 18.54 -1.96 1.74
N GLN A 157 19.59 -1.48 2.40
CA GLN A 157 20.98 -1.57 1.94
C GLN A 157 21.36 -3.02 1.60
N ARG A 158 21.10 -3.95 2.53
CA ARG A 158 21.31 -5.38 2.30
C ARG A 158 20.39 -5.97 1.23
N ALA A 159 19.17 -5.46 1.05
CA ALA A 159 18.27 -5.90 -0.02
C ALA A 159 18.78 -5.50 -1.42
N LEU A 160 19.35 -4.31 -1.57
CA LEU A 160 19.89 -3.79 -2.83
C LEU A 160 21.32 -4.27 -3.13
N GLY A 161 21.96 -4.95 -2.17
CA GLY A 161 23.37 -5.33 -2.22
C GLY A 161 24.34 -4.15 -2.06
N VAL A 162 23.86 -3.01 -1.58
CA VAL A 162 24.61 -1.75 -1.42
C VAL A 162 25.05 -1.62 0.04
N GLY A 163 26.23 -2.14 0.36
CA GLY A 163 26.79 -2.16 1.71
C GLY A 163 28.05 -3.02 1.81
N ASP A 164 28.64 -3.11 3.01
CA ASP A 164 29.87 -3.87 3.24
C ASP A 164 29.71 -5.35 2.82
N PRO A 165 30.62 -5.91 1.99
CA PRO A 165 30.52 -7.29 1.52
C PRO A 165 30.49 -8.32 2.66
N SER A 166 31.07 -8.00 3.81
CA SER A 166 31.08 -8.85 5.01
C SER A 166 29.68 -9.06 5.60
N ASN A 167 28.73 -8.17 5.33
CA ASN A 167 27.34 -8.24 5.81
C ASN A 167 26.36 -8.73 4.72
N ARG A 168 26.82 -8.98 3.49
CA ARG A 168 25.98 -9.51 2.40
C ARG A 168 25.65 -11.01 2.56
N THR A 169 26.42 -11.74 3.35
CA THR A 169 26.30 -13.19 3.58
C THR A 169 25.54 -13.59 4.85
N SER A 170 25.04 -12.63 5.64
CA SER A 170 24.44 -12.89 6.96
C SER A 170 22.96 -13.35 6.92
N GLU A 171 22.22 -12.93 5.90
CA GLU A 171 20.83 -13.36 5.63
C GLU A 171 20.76 -13.99 4.24
N GLY A 172 20.18 -15.19 4.14
CA GLY A 172 20.11 -15.98 2.90
C GLY A 172 19.10 -15.47 1.85
N ARG A 173 19.21 -14.19 1.47
CA ARG A 173 18.53 -13.64 0.29
C ARG A 173 19.29 -14.09 -0.96
N SER A 174 18.57 -14.38 -2.04
CA SER A 174 19.21 -14.82 -3.28
C SER A 174 19.80 -13.65 -4.08
N GLU A 175 20.75 -13.93 -4.95
CA GLU A 175 21.22 -12.95 -5.95
C GLU A 175 20.10 -12.52 -6.91
N GLU A 176 19.09 -13.39 -7.08
CA GLU A 176 17.87 -13.12 -7.84
C GLU A 176 16.97 -12.09 -7.13
N ASP A 177 16.80 -12.17 -5.80
CA ASP A 177 16.08 -11.16 -5.01
C ASP A 177 16.74 -9.76 -5.11
N ILE A 178 18.08 -9.72 -5.05
CA ILE A 178 18.86 -8.48 -5.18
C ILE A 178 18.67 -7.88 -6.58
N ARG A 179 18.76 -8.71 -7.63
CA ARG A 179 18.55 -8.28 -9.02
C ARG A 179 17.11 -7.80 -9.25
N ALA A 180 16.12 -8.53 -8.74
CA ALA A 180 14.70 -8.19 -8.83
C ALA A 180 14.39 -6.84 -8.17
N LEU A 181 14.99 -6.55 -7.01
CA LEU A 181 14.80 -5.29 -6.31
C LEU A 181 15.51 -4.11 -7.01
N ARG A 182 16.69 -4.34 -7.63
CA ARG A 182 17.37 -3.34 -8.47
C ARG A 182 16.55 -3.00 -9.72
N GLU A 183 16.05 -3.99 -10.45
CA GLU A 183 15.15 -3.78 -11.61
C GLU A 183 13.90 -2.98 -11.22
N LEU A 184 13.32 -3.28 -10.05
CA LEU A 184 12.19 -2.49 -9.53
C LEU A 184 12.58 -1.06 -9.16
N ALA A 185 13.76 -0.84 -8.56
CA ALA A 185 14.24 0.50 -8.21
C ALA A 185 14.46 1.36 -9.48
N GLU A 186 15.06 0.80 -10.53
CA GLU A 186 15.20 1.43 -11.85
C GLU A 186 13.83 1.73 -12.49
N ALA A 187 12.89 0.78 -12.44
CA ALA A 187 11.53 0.97 -12.96
C ALA A 187 10.72 2.03 -12.19
N VAL A 188 11.04 2.25 -10.90
CA VAL A 188 10.50 3.34 -10.07
C VAL A 188 11.15 4.67 -10.43
N GLU A 189 12.47 4.73 -10.53
CA GLU A 189 13.23 5.93 -10.87
C GLU A 189 12.80 6.51 -12.21
N ALA A 190 12.68 5.66 -13.24
CA ALA A 190 12.27 6.05 -14.58
C ALA A 190 10.86 6.67 -14.62
N ALA A 191 9.94 6.19 -13.78
CA ALA A 191 8.59 6.74 -13.62
C ALA A 191 8.63 8.08 -12.86
N VAL A 192 9.34 8.14 -11.73
CA VAL A 192 9.47 9.33 -10.86
C VAL A 192 10.13 10.52 -11.58
N ARG A 193 11.05 10.26 -12.51
CA ARG A 193 11.70 11.27 -13.36
C ARG A 193 10.88 11.70 -14.58
N SER A 194 9.83 10.95 -14.94
CA SER A 194 9.02 11.15 -16.14
C SER A 194 9.86 11.32 -17.43
N GLY A 195 10.94 10.55 -17.55
CA GLY A 195 11.84 10.59 -18.72
C GLY A 195 12.75 11.82 -18.87
N LYS A 196 12.93 12.66 -17.83
CA LYS A 196 13.85 13.82 -17.88
C LYS A 196 15.32 13.35 -17.78
N PRO A 197 16.16 13.49 -18.84
CA PRO A 197 17.54 12.99 -18.81
C PRO A 197 18.50 13.89 -18.02
N ASP A 198 18.19 15.18 -17.89
CA ASP A 198 19.02 16.26 -17.29
C ASP A 198 19.11 16.21 -15.75
N VAL A 199 18.85 15.05 -15.16
CA VAL A 199 18.86 14.79 -13.71
C VAL A 199 19.80 13.62 -13.45
N LEU A 200 20.60 13.70 -12.38
CA LEU A 200 21.40 12.56 -11.92
C LEU A 200 20.46 11.39 -11.56
N GLY A 201 20.74 10.22 -12.12
CA GLY A 201 19.93 9.02 -11.91
C GLY A 201 20.44 8.12 -10.80
N LEU A 202 19.83 6.94 -10.69
CA LEU A 202 20.45 5.83 -9.97
C LEU A 202 21.73 5.39 -10.70
N ASP A 203 22.81 5.26 -9.93
CA ASP A 203 24.07 4.63 -10.32
C ASP A 203 24.37 3.55 -9.26
N TRP A 204 24.71 2.34 -9.70
CA TRP A 204 25.05 1.22 -8.84
C TRP A 204 26.56 1.06 -8.61
N GLY A 205 27.40 1.76 -9.39
CA GLY A 205 28.86 1.68 -9.31
C GLY A 205 29.48 0.40 -9.88
N ASP A 206 28.74 -0.39 -10.66
CA ASP A 206 29.20 -1.66 -11.25
C ASP A 206 29.92 -1.49 -12.63
N ASP A 207 30.05 -0.26 -13.13
CA ASP A 207 30.60 0.10 -14.47
C ASP A 207 32.12 0.44 -14.49
N THR A 208 32.91 -0.08 -13.53
CA THR A 208 34.38 0.18 -13.42
C THR A 208 35.22 -1.08 -13.23
#